data_AF-A0A1G0FA32-F1
#
_entry.id   AF-A0A1G0FA32-F1
#
_cell.length_a   1.000
_cell.length_b   1.000
_cell.length_c   1.000
_cell.angle_alpha   90.00
_cell.angle_beta   90.00
_cell.angle_gamma   90.00
#
_symmetry.space_group_name_H-M   'P 1'
#
loop_
_entity.id
_entity.type
_entity.pdbx_description
1 polymer ?
#
loop_
_entity_poly.entity_id
_entity_poly.type
_entity_poly.pdbx_seq_one_letter_code
_entity_poly.pdbx_strand_id
1 'polypeptide(L)'
;MLRKKYSAFTLIELIIVVVILGILAAIAIPTYVDLSTDAINASKKAMVGIVKSAFAIAIAENKTHPSVKELAGYVQKSTAVAYGIQLPIDEEFYTIPTYSDPICSTLTVSDEDIVLCVGDLAMSDAEGGGPTSSFSARSS
;
A
#
# COMPACT_ATOMS: atom_id res chain seq x y z
N MET A 1 -37.59 -5.87 53.32
CA MET A 1 -36.32 -5.27 52.88
C MET A 1 -35.49 -6.32 52.16
N LEU A 2 -35.41 -6.26 50.83
CA LEU A 2 -34.57 -7.16 50.03
C LEU A 2 -33.10 -6.68 50.12
N ARG A 3 -32.26 -7.43 50.83
CA ARG A 3 -30.81 -7.19 50.85
C ARG A 3 -30.21 -7.63 49.51
N LYS A 4 -29.89 -6.67 48.66
CA LYS A 4 -29.08 -6.88 47.45
C LYS A 4 -27.70 -7.37 47.90
N LYS A 5 -27.36 -8.63 47.61
CA LYS A 5 -26.00 -9.13 47.81
C LYS A 5 -25.09 -8.41 46.80
N TYR A 6 -24.17 -7.59 47.30
CA TYR A 6 -23.07 -7.11 46.48
C TYR A 6 -22.18 -8.30 46.17
N SER A 7 -22.21 -8.78 44.92
CA SER A 7 -21.26 -9.74 44.40
C SER A 7 -19.92 -9.03 44.29
N ALA A 8 -19.08 -9.16 45.31
CA ALA A 8 -17.74 -8.61 45.30
C ALA A 8 -16.87 -9.48 44.37
N PHE A 9 -16.39 -8.89 43.28
CA PHE A 9 -15.38 -9.47 42.41
C PHE A 9 -14.10 -9.65 43.23
N THR A 10 -13.51 -10.84 43.23
CA THR A 10 -12.29 -11.07 44.02
C THR A 10 -11.09 -10.46 43.30
N LEU A 11 -10.11 -9.91 44.05
CA LEU A 11 -8.88 -9.39 43.44
C LEU A 11 -8.13 -10.48 42.64
N ILE A 12 -8.21 -11.73 43.09
CA ILE A 12 -7.57 -12.85 42.40
C ILE A 12 -8.23 -13.16 41.05
N GLU A 13 -9.54 -12.99 40.93
CA GLU A 13 -10.27 -13.18 39.67
C GLU A 13 -9.84 -12.15 38.63
N LEU A 14 -9.65 -10.89 39.06
CA LEU A 14 -9.16 -9.85 38.16
C LEU A 14 -7.71 -10.10 37.73
N ILE A 15 -6.85 -10.57 38.64
CA ILE A 15 -5.45 -10.90 38.32
C ILE A 15 -5.36 -12.04 37.30
N ILE A 16 -6.12 -13.12 37.49
CA ILE A 16 -6.10 -14.25 36.55
C ILE A 16 -6.58 -13.82 35.16
N VAL A 17 -7.58 -12.94 35.08
CA VAL A 17 -8.08 -12.44 33.80
C VAL A 17 -6.99 -11.65 33.05
N VAL A 18 -6.28 -10.72 33.70
CA VAL A 18 -5.22 -9.95 33.03
C VAL A 18 -4.02 -10.82 32.64
N VAL A 19 -3.73 -11.87 33.41
CA VAL A 19 -2.69 -12.86 33.07
C VAL A 19 -3.07 -13.64 31.81
N ILE A 20 -4.31 -14.14 31.73
CA ILE A 20 -4.79 -14.85 30.54
C ILE A 20 -4.80 -13.92 29.32
N LEU A 21 -5.29 -12.69 29.46
CA LEU A 21 -5.26 -11.69 28.38
C LEU A 21 -3.83 -11.35 27.94
N GLY A 22 -2.88 -11.30 28.87
CA GLY A 22 -1.46 -11.10 28.56
C GLY A 22 -0.86 -12.21 27.70
N ILE A 23 -1.17 -13.47 28.02
CA ILE A 23 -0.70 -14.63 27.23
C ILE A 23 -1.34 -14.63 25.83
N LEU A 24 -2.65 -14.38 25.74
CA LEU A 24 -3.35 -14.30 24.45
C LEU A 24 -2.82 -13.14 23.58
N ALA A 25 -2.50 -11.99 24.17
CA ALA A 25 -1.91 -10.88 23.45
C ALA A 25 -0.50 -11.21 22.93
N ALA A 26 0.34 -11.87 23.73
CA ALA A 26 1.70 -12.23 23.34
C ALA A 26 1.75 -13.14 22.10
N ILE A 27 0.79 -14.06 21.94
CA ILE A 27 0.71 -14.94 20.76
C ILE A 27 0.02 -14.26 19.56
N ALA A 28 -0.94 -13.37 19.80
CA ALA A 28 -1.75 -12.76 18.73
C ALA A 28 -1.06 -11.59 18.03
N ILE A 29 -0.29 -10.77 18.76
CA ILE A 29 0.38 -9.59 18.22
C ILE A 29 1.33 -9.90 17.04
N PRO A 30 2.26 -10.88 17.11
CA PRO A 30 3.22 -11.09 16.02
C PRO A 30 2.51 -11.46 14.70
N THR A 31 1.55 -12.39 14.77
CA THR A 31 0.79 -12.81 13.58
C THR A 31 -0.06 -11.69 12.99
N TYR A 32 -0.63 -10.80 13.83
CA TYR A 32 -1.38 -9.65 13.35
C TYR A 32 -0.50 -8.66 12.56
N VAL A 33 0.74 -8.43 13.01
CA VAL A 33 1.70 -7.54 12.33
C VAL A 33 2.12 -8.10 10.98
N ASP A 34 2.38 -9.40 10.90
CA ASP A 34 2.74 -10.08 9.66
C ASP A 34 1.60 -9.98 8.63
N LEU A 35 0.37 -10.33 9.05
CA LEU A 35 -0.82 -10.23 8.18
C LEU A 35 -1.09 -8.80 7.69
N SER A 36 -0.87 -7.81 8.54
CA SER A 36 -1.02 -6.40 8.17
C SER A 36 -0.01 -6.00 7.10
N THR A 37 1.24 -6.45 7.24
CA THR A 37 2.32 -6.19 6.27
C THR A 37 2.01 -6.86 4.92
N ASP A 38 1.54 -8.11 4.95
CA ASP A 38 1.15 -8.86 3.75
C ASP A 38 -0.03 -8.19 3.02
N ALA A 39 -1.02 -7.69 3.77
CA ALA A 39 -2.16 -6.96 3.21
C ALA A 39 -1.72 -5.68 2.48
N ILE A 40 -0.77 -4.94 3.05
CA ILE A 40 -0.20 -3.74 2.43
C ILE A 40 0.56 -4.10 1.15
N ASN A 41 1.38 -5.15 1.18
CA ASN A 41 2.14 -5.60 0.00
C ASN A 41 1.21 -6.09 -1.13
N ALA A 42 0.15 -6.82 -0.79
CA ALA A 42 -0.88 -7.21 -1.74
C ALA A 42 -1.59 -6.00 -2.36
N SER A 43 -1.89 -4.98 -1.55
CA SER A 43 -2.51 -3.73 -2.00
C SER A 43 -1.61 -2.95 -2.96
N LYS A 44 -0.30 -2.85 -2.68
CA LYS A 44 0.70 -2.24 -3.58
C LYS A 44 0.71 -2.92 -4.94
N LYS A 45 0.76 -4.26 -4.96
CA LYS A 45 0.74 -5.04 -6.21
C LYS A 45 -0.57 -4.85 -6.98
N ALA A 46 -1.70 -4.80 -6.28
CA ALA A 46 -3.00 -4.52 -6.91
C ALA A 46 -3.02 -3.14 -7.58
N MET A 47 -2.46 -2.11 -6.92
CA MET A 47 -2.37 -0.76 -7.48
C MET A 47 -1.53 -0.69 -8.75
N VAL A 48 -0.37 -1.35 -8.78
CA VAL A 48 0.43 -1.44 -10.02
C VAL A 48 -0.40 -2.05 -11.15
N GLY A 49 -1.14 -3.13 -10.87
CA GLY A 49 -2.05 -3.76 -11.83
C GLY A 49 -3.16 -2.82 -12.31
N ILE A 50 -3.72 -2.01 -11.41
CA ILE A 50 -4.73 -0.99 -11.75
C ILE A 50 -4.13 0.06 -12.68
N VAL A 51 -2.95 0.61 -12.38
CA VAL A 51 -2.33 1.65 -13.22
C VAL A 51 -1.94 1.09 -14.59
N LYS A 52 -1.38 -0.13 -14.66
CA LYS A 52 -1.08 -0.81 -15.94
C LYS A 52 -2.35 -1.03 -16.78
N SER A 53 -3.45 -1.40 -16.12
CA SER A 53 -4.75 -1.59 -16.78
C SER A 53 -5.34 -0.27 -17.27
N ALA A 54 -5.28 0.78 -16.43
CA ALA A 54 -5.69 2.13 -16.79
C ALA A 54 -4.89 2.69 -17.97
N PHE A 55 -3.59 2.42 -18.03
CA PHE A 55 -2.73 2.78 -19.15
C PHE A 55 -3.17 2.13 -20.47
N ALA A 56 -3.47 0.82 -20.44
CA ALA A 56 -4.00 0.12 -21.61
C ALA A 56 -5.37 0.67 -22.05
N ILE A 57 -6.25 1.00 -21.10
CA ILE A 57 -7.56 1.61 -21.39
C ILE A 57 -7.39 3.00 -22.02
N ALA A 58 -6.54 3.85 -21.45
CA ALA A 58 -6.29 5.19 -21.96
C ALA A 58 -5.76 5.17 -23.41
N ILE A 59 -4.86 4.24 -23.73
CA ILE A 59 -4.38 4.04 -25.11
C ILE A 59 -5.50 3.56 -26.02
N ALA A 60 -6.34 2.63 -25.55
CA ALA A 60 -7.45 2.09 -26.35
C ALA A 60 -8.50 3.17 -26.67
N GLU A 61 -8.79 4.07 -25.73
CA GLU A 61 -9.77 5.13 -25.88
C GLU A 61 -9.24 6.29 -26.74
N ASN A 62 -8.02 6.77 -26.46
CA ASN A 62 -7.46 7.95 -27.11
C ASN A 62 -6.66 7.62 -28.39
N LYS A 63 -6.36 6.35 -28.63
CA LYS A 63 -5.47 5.87 -29.72
C LYS A 63 -4.06 6.47 -29.68
N THR A 64 -3.67 7.04 -28.55
CA THR A 64 -2.37 7.67 -28.30
C THR A 64 -1.93 7.38 -26.87
N HIS A 65 -0.64 7.51 -26.61
CA HIS A 65 -0.11 7.40 -25.25
C HIS A 65 -0.57 8.59 -24.38
N PRO A 66 -1.08 8.34 -23.17
CA PRO A 66 -1.51 9.39 -22.26
C PRO A 66 -0.30 10.10 -21.63
N SER A 67 -0.47 11.38 -21.28
CA SER A 67 0.40 12.05 -20.30
C SER A 67 0.17 11.50 -18.89
N VAL A 68 1.09 11.74 -17.96
CA VAL A 68 0.94 11.33 -16.55
C VAL A 68 -0.36 11.88 -15.95
N LYS A 69 -0.69 13.14 -16.26
CA LYS A 69 -1.92 13.80 -15.83
C LYS A 69 -3.19 13.15 -16.40
N GLU A 70 -3.18 12.79 -17.68
CA GLU A 70 -4.31 12.08 -18.29
C GLU A 70 -4.47 10.69 -17.70
N LEU A 71 -3.37 9.96 -17.50
CA LEU A 71 -3.37 8.62 -16.91
C LEU A 71 -3.98 8.63 -15.50
N ALA A 72 -3.67 9.65 -14.69
CA ALA A 72 -4.28 9.81 -13.36
C ALA A 72 -5.82 9.95 -13.43
N GLY A 73 -6.37 10.49 -14.51
CA GLY A 73 -7.82 10.55 -14.75
C GLY A 73 -8.49 9.18 -14.85
N TYR A 74 -7.76 8.13 -15.24
CA TYR A 74 -8.26 6.76 -15.36
C TYR A 74 -8.08 5.93 -14.08
N VAL A 75 -7.39 6.46 -13.07
CA VAL A 75 -7.09 5.75 -11.82
C VAL A 75 -7.78 6.45 -10.66
N GLN A 76 -8.70 5.75 -9.98
CA GLN A 76 -9.43 6.33 -8.85
C GLN A 76 -8.51 6.68 -7.68
N LYS A 77 -8.82 7.81 -7.01
CA LYS A 77 -8.06 8.33 -5.86
C LYS A 77 -6.54 8.45 -6.13
N SER A 78 -6.18 8.78 -7.36
CA SER A 78 -4.78 9.01 -7.73
C SER A 78 -4.48 10.49 -7.92
N THR A 79 -3.21 10.83 -7.78
CA THR A 79 -2.67 12.16 -8.07
C THR A 79 -1.51 12.00 -9.04
N ALA A 80 -1.52 12.77 -10.12
CA ALA A 80 -0.36 12.88 -11.01
C ALA A 80 0.74 13.68 -10.30
N VAL A 81 1.94 13.12 -10.26
CA VAL A 81 3.13 13.75 -9.67
C VAL A 81 4.31 13.56 -10.62
N ALA A 82 5.40 14.30 -10.40
CA ALA A 82 6.66 13.96 -11.02
C ALA A 82 6.99 12.48 -10.73
N TYR A 83 7.56 11.78 -11.71
CA TYR A 83 7.91 10.37 -11.63
C TYR A 83 6.74 9.37 -11.63
N GLY A 84 5.47 9.82 -11.61
CA GLY A 84 4.34 8.98 -12.02
C GLY A 84 3.04 9.16 -11.25
N ILE A 85 2.38 8.04 -10.93
CA ILE A 85 1.00 8.05 -10.39
C ILE A 85 1.05 7.73 -8.90
N GLN A 86 0.64 8.69 -8.08
CA GLN A 86 0.61 8.55 -6.63
C GLN A 86 -0.76 8.05 -6.14
N LEU A 87 -0.78 7.03 -5.29
CA LEU A 87 -1.99 6.48 -4.68
C LEU A 87 -1.84 6.38 -3.14
N PRO A 88 -2.90 6.65 -2.37
CA PRO A 88 -2.91 6.46 -0.93
C PRO A 88 -3.18 5.00 -0.57
N ILE A 89 -2.31 4.39 0.26
CA ILE A 89 -2.58 3.13 0.96
C ILE A 89 -2.46 3.43 2.45
N ASP A 90 -3.56 3.24 3.18
CA ASP A 90 -3.69 3.65 4.58
C ASP A 90 -3.40 5.15 4.77
N GLU A 91 -2.30 5.49 5.44
CA GLU A 91 -1.85 6.86 5.70
C GLU A 91 -0.63 7.27 4.86
N GLU A 92 -0.14 6.39 3.99
CA GLU A 92 1.08 6.59 3.20
C GLU A 92 0.78 6.69 1.70
N PHE A 93 1.58 7.48 0.99
CA PHE A 93 1.45 7.66 -0.45
C PHE A 93 2.51 6.87 -1.21
N TYR A 94 2.08 6.08 -2.20
CA TYR A 94 2.97 5.29 -3.04
C TYR A 94 2.89 5.77 -4.49
N THR A 95 4.04 6.03 -5.08
CA THR A 95 4.14 6.47 -6.49
C THR A 95 4.52 5.29 -7.37
N ILE A 96 3.61 4.90 -8.27
CA ILE A 96 3.90 3.96 -9.34
C ILE A 96 4.76 4.69 -10.38
N PRO A 97 5.99 4.22 -10.67
CA PRO A 97 6.87 4.91 -11.58
C PRO A 97 6.33 4.85 -13.01
N THR A 98 6.32 5.98 -13.69
CA THR A 98 6.05 6.06 -15.13
C THR A 98 7.28 6.52 -15.88
N TYR A 99 7.38 6.08 -17.14
CA TYR A 99 8.55 6.26 -17.96
C TYR A 99 8.19 6.85 -19.31
N SER A 100 9.07 7.71 -19.82
CA SER A 100 8.96 8.38 -21.12
C SER A 100 9.66 7.60 -22.23
N ASP A 101 9.91 6.31 -22.04
CA ASP A 101 10.51 5.40 -23.01
C ASP A 101 9.86 4.00 -22.91
N PRO A 102 9.82 3.24 -24.02
CA PRO A 102 9.10 1.96 -24.07
C PRO A 102 9.81 0.82 -23.31
N ILE A 103 11.06 1.01 -22.89
CA ILE A 103 11.83 0.02 -22.11
C ILE A 103 11.89 0.36 -20.61
N CYS A 104 11.16 1.38 -20.18
CA CYS A 104 10.99 1.75 -18.78
C CYS A 104 12.30 2.14 -18.08
N SER A 105 13.12 2.98 -18.72
CA SER A 105 14.46 3.38 -18.23
C SER A 105 14.59 4.85 -17.85
N THR A 106 13.81 5.72 -18.47
CA THR A 106 13.79 7.17 -18.30
C THR A 106 12.49 7.57 -17.63
N LEU A 107 12.57 8.04 -16.39
CA LEU A 107 11.39 8.47 -15.63
C LEU A 107 10.76 9.71 -16.26
N THR A 108 9.44 9.78 -16.21
CA THR A 108 8.72 11.05 -16.40
C THR A 108 9.11 12.02 -15.30
N VAL A 109 9.42 13.26 -15.62
CA VAL A 109 9.84 14.31 -14.67
C VAL A 109 8.77 15.38 -14.46
N SER A 110 7.72 15.39 -15.29
CA SER A 110 6.59 16.30 -15.24
C SER A 110 5.26 15.55 -15.30
N ASP A 111 4.17 16.15 -14.83
CA ASP A 111 2.81 15.62 -15.01
C ASP A 111 2.32 15.71 -16.47
N GLU A 112 2.98 16.52 -17.29
CA GLU A 112 2.72 16.67 -18.73
C GLU A 112 3.47 15.66 -19.61
N ASP A 113 4.43 14.91 -19.05
CA ASP A 113 5.22 13.97 -19.84
C ASP A 113 4.37 12.79 -20.34
N ILE A 114 4.66 12.35 -21.57
CA ILE A 114 4.00 11.19 -22.17
C ILE A 114 4.50 9.91 -21.51
N VAL A 115 3.55 9.08 -21.07
CA VAL A 115 3.82 7.76 -20.50
C VAL A 115 3.93 6.74 -21.63
N LEU A 116 5.10 6.13 -21.77
CA LEU A 116 5.35 5.02 -22.69
C LEU A 116 5.47 3.68 -21.97
N CYS A 117 5.76 3.70 -20.67
CA CYS A 117 5.74 2.52 -19.83
C CYS A 117 5.31 2.84 -18.39
N VAL A 118 4.61 1.90 -17.76
CA VAL A 118 4.32 1.87 -16.32
C VAL A 118 5.18 0.80 -15.66
N GLY A 119 6.04 1.21 -14.74
CA GLY A 119 6.90 0.29 -14.00
C GLY A 119 6.18 -0.45 -12.88
N ASP A 120 6.94 -1.28 -12.18
CA ASP A 120 6.51 -1.92 -10.94
C ASP A 120 6.98 -1.11 -9.73
N LEU A 121 6.22 -1.19 -8.64
CA LEU A 121 6.72 -0.75 -7.34
C LEU A 121 7.81 -1.72 -6.91
N ALA A 122 8.97 -1.20 -6.49
CA ALA A 122 9.96 -2.00 -5.77
C ALA A 122 9.29 -2.51 -4.49
N MET A 123 8.82 -3.77 -4.52
CA MET A 123 8.43 -4.49 -3.33
C MET A 123 9.75 -4.90 -2.68
N SER A 124 10.13 -4.25 -1.59
CA SER A 124 11.21 -4.78 -0.75
C SER A 124 10.76 -6.17 -0.33
N ASP A 125 11.45 -7.19 -0.84
CA ASP A 125 11.20 -8.58 -0.54
C ASP A 125 11.08 -8.76 0.98
N ALA A 126 10.06 -9.51 1.38
CA ALA A 126 9.67 -9.74 2.76
C ALA A 126 10.68 -10.64 3.50
N GLU A 127 11.89 -10.13 3.73
CA GLU A 127 12.78 -10.61 4.79
C GLU A 127 12.81 -9.52 5.85
N GLY A 128 12.28 -9.86 7.03
CA GLY A 128 11.85 -8.93 8.08
C GLY A 128 12.79 -7.74 8.31
N GLY A 129 12.25 -6.53 8.15
CA GLY A 129 12.93 -5.31 8.56
C GLY A 129 12.53 -4.07 7.77
N GLY A 130 11.53 -3.34 8.26
CA GLY A 130 11.34 -1.89 8.06
C GLY A 130 11.02 -1.38 6.64
N PRO A 131 10.20 -0.32 6.50
CA PRO A 131 9.93 0.28 5.20
C PRO A 131 11.16 1.07 4.75
N THR A 132 11.97 0.51 3.85
CA THR A 132 12.89 1.34 3.06
C THR A 132 12.15 1.77 1.80
N SER A 133 11.83 3.05 1.73
CA SER A 133 11.38 3.77 0.54
C SER A 133 12.51 3.87 -0.50
N SER A 134 13.10 2.74 -0.86
CA SER A 134 14.16 2.69 -1.87
C SER A 134 13.51 2.50 -3.23
N PHE A 135 13.34 3.63 -3.91
CA PHE A 135 13.12 3.72 -5.34
C PHE A 135 14.33 3.08 -6.04
N SER A 136 14.35 1.75 -6.13
CA SER A 136 15.41 1.01 -6.80
C SER A 136 15.15 1.08 -8.30
N ALA A 137 15.66 2.15 -8.91
CA ALA A 137 15.90 2.20 -10.34
C ALA A 137 16.86 1.06 -10.68
N ARG A 138 16.32 -0.05 -11.18
CA ARG A 138 17.11 -1.19 -11.66
C ARG A 138 17.72 -0.80 -13.02
N SER A 139 18.85 -0.10 -12.96
CA SER A 139 19.73 0.15 -14.11
C SER A 139 20.24 -1.19 -14.64
N SER A 140 19.87 -1.52 -15.88
CA SER A 140 20.64 -2.44 -16.73
C SER A 140 21.45 -1.63 -17.73
#